data_AF-A0A3D3V529-F1
#
_entry.id   AF-A0A3D3V529-F1
#
_cell.length_a   1.000
_cell.length_b   1.000
_cell.length_c   1.000
_cell.angle_alpha   90.00
_cell.angle_beta   90.00
_cell.angle_gamma   90.00
#
_symmetry.space_group_name_H-M   'P 1'
#
loop_
_entity.id
_entity.type
_entity.pdbx_description
1 polymer ?
#
loop_
_entity_poly.entity_id
_entity_poly.type
_entity_poly.pdbx_seq_one_letter_code
_entity_poly.pdbx_strand_id
1 'polypeptide(L)'
;MGAYLILYVINPDLTKINISFTPVEIKYDNIDASNPNSSTICQDCVSVADICKETPCSLNKTLAEKLRTALSGQNARITEGWPATVNHSSSCHGNGTCADVNLTLNKGNVQEVKNLYEAIRNTGLKPMYEDTPAGCQKYTAAGVYCKSYPTMTSPSFHVSM
;
A
#
# COMPACT_ATOMS: atom_id res chain seq x y z
N MET A 1 12.32 -40.73 -23.71
CA MET A 1 11.80 -41.88 -24.49
C MET A 1 11.91 -43.21 -23.74
N GLY A 2 13.06 -43.59 -23.17
CA GLY A 2 13.23 -44.90 -22.51
C GLY A 2 12.36 -45.15 -21.26
N ALA A 3 12.18 -44.15 -20.39
CA ALA A 3 11.40 -44.31 -19.16
C ALA A 3 9.90 -44.57 -19.42
N TYR A 4 9.32 -43.99 -20.48
CA TYR A 4 7.91 -44.21 -20.86
C TYR A 4 7.66 -45.65 -21.31
N LEU A 5 8.55 -46.20 -22.15
CA LEU A 5 8.48 -47.58 -22.64
C LEU A 5 8.59 -48.60 -21.50
N ILE A 6 9.50 -48.37 -20.55
CA ILE A 6 9.65 -49.24 -19.37
C ILE A 6 8.38 -49.20 -18.51
N LEU A 7 7.83 -48.02 -18.25
CA LEU A 7 6.60 -47.87 -17.47
C LEU A 7 5.40 -48.51 -18.16
N TYR A 8 5.26 -48.38 -19.49
CA TYR A 8 4.16 -48.96 -20.25
C TYR A 8 4.14 -50.50 -20.24
N VAL A 9 5.31 -51.14 -20.26
CA VAL A 9 5.43 -52.61 -20.25
C VAL A 9 5.21 -53.18 -18.85
N ILE A 10 5.72 -52.51 -17.81
CA ILE A 10 5.63 -52.99 -16.43
C ILE A 10 4.25 -52.70 -15.83
N ASN A 11 3.72 -51.50 -16.06
CA ASN A 11 2.39 -51.11 -15.59
C ASN A 11 1.82 -49.96 -16.46
N PRO A 12 1.05 -50.28 -17.51
CA PRO A 12 0.54 -49.27 -18.44
C PRO A 12 -0.38 -48.24 -17.78
N ASP A 13 -0.94 -48.53 -16.61
CA ASP A 13 -1.78 -47.57 -15.89
C ASP A 13 -0.97 -46.43 -15.25
N LEU A 14 0.33 -46.61 -15.00
CA LEU A 14 1.22 -45.53 -14.55
C LEU A 14 1.49 -44.46 -15.64
N THR A 15 1.20 -44.79 -16.91
CA THR A 15 1.25 -43.81 -18.00
C THR A 15 -0.06 -43.01 -18.14
N LYS A 16 -1.12 -43.44 -17.45
CA LYS A 16 -2.45 -42.82 -17.48
C LYS A 16 -2.63 -41.89 -16.27
N ILE A 17 -1.73 -40.93 -16.12
CA ILE A 17 -1.84 -39.95 -15.03
C ILE A 17 -3.09 -39.08 -15.31
N ASN A 18 -4.18 -39.37 -14.60
CA ASN A 18 -5.39 -38.57 -14.61
C ASN A 18 -5.23 -37.43 -13.60
N ILE A 19 -4.64 -36.31 -14.06
CA ILE A 19 -4.47 -35.12 -13.23
C ILE A 19 -5.80 -34.37 -13.20
N SER A 20 -6.66 -34.70 -12.24
CA SER A 20 -7.86 -33.93 -11.95
C SER A 20 -7.47 -32.75 -11.07
N PHE A 21 -7.49 -31.56 -11.65
CA PHE A 21 -7.41 -30.33 -10.88
C PHE A 21 -8.84 -29.97 -10.48
N THR A 22 -9.16 -30.09 -9.20
CA THR A 22 -10.28 -29.32 -8.64
C THR A 22 -9.85 -27.87 -8.61
N PRO A 23 -10.49 -26.96 -9.37
CA PRO A 23 -10.26 -25.54 -9.20
C PRO A 23 -10.57 -25.21 -7.75
N VAL A 24 -9.59 -24.68 -7.03
CA VAL A 24 -9.87 -24.03 -5.76
C VAL A 24 -10.61 -22.75 -6.13
N GLU A 25 -11.91 -22.68 -5.83
CA GLU A 25 -12.61 -21.40 -5.84
C GLU A 25 -11.93 -20.50 -4.83
N ILE A 26 -11.18 -19.52 -5.32
CA ILE A 26 -10.79 -18.39 -4.51
C ILE A 26 -12.09 -17.62 -4.24
N LYS A 27 -12.56 -17.68 -3.00
CA LYS A 27 -13.56 -16.75 -2.51
C LYS A 27 -12.92 -15.37 -2.50
N TYR A 28 -13.18 -14.59 -3.54
CA TYR A 28 -12.95 -13.16 -3.51
C TYR A 28 -14.04 -12.55 -2.63
N ASP A 29 -13.83 -12.56 -1.32
CA ASP A 29 -14.63 -11.71 -0.45
C ASP A 29 -14.27 -10.26 -0.81
N ASN A 30 -15.14 -9.61 -1.59
CA ASN A 30 -15.10 -8.24 -2.11
C ASN A 30 -14.44 -8.01 -3.48
N ILE A 31 -14.94 -8.63 -4.55
CA ILE A 31 -15.03 -7.92 -5.85
C ILE A 31 -16.47 -7.43 -5.98
N ASP A 32 -16.74 -6.24 -5.46
CA ASP A 32 -17.96 -5.53 -5.80
C ASP A 32 -17.87 -5.06 -7.26
N ALA A 33 -18.41 -5.87 -8.17
CA ALA A 33 -18.52 -5.55 -9.59
C ALA A 33 -19.38 -4.30 -9.88
N SER A 34 -20.01 -3.71 -8.85
CA SER A 34 -20.78 -2.47 -8.94
C SER A 34 -19.92 -1.22 -8.77
N ASN A 35 -18.65 -1.35 -8.37
CA ASN A 35 -17.76 -0.21 -8.13
C ASN A 35 -16.37 -0.42 -8.76
N PRO A 36 -16.16 0.03 -10.02
CA PRO A 36 -14.86 -0.12 -10.71
C PRO A 36 -13.71 0.65 -10.04
N ASN A 37 -13.97 1.45 -9.00
CA ASN A 37 -12.98 2.19 -8.20
C ASN A 37 -12.74 1.60 -6.80
N SER A 38 -13.35 0.46 -6.48
CA SER A 38 -13.19 -0.26 -5.20
C SER A 38 -12.51 -1.61 -5.40
N SER A 39 -11.51 -1.66 -6.27
CA SER A 39 -10.63 -2.81 -6.35
C SER A 39 -9.91 -2.95 -5.00
N THR A 40 -10.18 -4.04 -4.28
CA THR A 40 -9.42 -4.48 -3.10
C THR A 40 -8.13 -5.22 -3.48
N ILE A 41 -7.84 -5.25 -4.79
CA ILE A 41 -6.70 -5.92 -5.38
C ILE A 41 -5.62 -4.88 -5.64
N CYS A 42 -4.47 -5.10 -5.01
CA CYS A 42 -3.27 -4.33 -5.24
C CYS A 42 -2.66 -4.72 -6.60
N GLN A 43 -2.88 -3.90 -7.63
CA GLN A 43 -2.32 -4.14 -8.97
C GLN A 43 -0.88 -3.64 -9.05
N ASP A 44 0.02 -4.48 -9.57
CA ASP A 44 1.45 -4.20 -9.71
C ASP A 44 2.12 -3.74 -8.42
N CYS A 45 1.68 -4.30 -7.30
CA CYS A 45 2.21 -3.93 -6.01
C CYS A 45 3.53 -4.62 -5.72
N VAL A 46 4.46 -3.82 -5.22
CA VAL A 46 5.79 -4.27 -4.80
C VAL A 46 5.92 -4.09 -3.30
N SER A 47 6.71 -4.94 -2.67
CA SER A 47 6.98 -4.81 -1.24
C SER A 47 7.77 -3.52 -0.95
N VAL A 48 7.34 -2.84 0.10
CA VAL A 48 8.02 -1.67 0.70
C VAL A 48 8.32 -1.91 2.18
N ALA A 49 8.41 -3.18 2.59
CA ALA A 49 8.62 -3.60 3.97
C ALA A 49 9.84 -2.94 4.64
N ASP A 50 10.87 -2.60 3.87
CA ASP A 50 12.09 -1.92 4.33
C ASP A 50 11.87 -0.47 4.81
N ILE A 51 10.77 0.17 4.39
CA ILE A 51 10.42 1.55 4.75
C ILE A 51 9.04 1.65 5.43
N CYS A 52 8.46 0.51 5.85
CA CYS A 52 7.19 0.47 6.56
C CYS A 52 7.36 0.21 8.05
N LYS A 53 6.36 0.65 8.83
CA LYS A 53 6.23 0.35 10.26
C LYS A 53 5.95 -1.14 10.50
N GLU A 54 5.12 -1.75 9.65
CA GLU A 54 4.60 -3.11 9.82
C GLU A 54 4.72 -3.89 8.50
N THR A 55 4.61 -5.21 8.60
CA THR A 55 4.64 -6.14 7.47
C THR A 55 3.47 -7.11 7.55
N PRO A 56 2.82 -7.50 6.43
CA PRO A 56 3.15 -7.14 5.05
C PRO A 56 2.84 -5.67 4.74
N CYS A 57 3.62 -5.07 3.83
CA CYS A 57 3.43 -3.70 3.37
C CYS A 57 3.84 -3.61 1.90
N SER A 58 2.88 -3.28 1.05
CA SER A 58 3.05 -3.17 -0.38
C SER A 58 2.33 -1.93 -0.90
N LEU A 59 2.84 -1.39 -2.00
CA LEU A 59 2.24 -0.27 -2.72
C LEU A 59 2.39 -0.51 -4.21
N ASN A 60 1.56 0.14 -5.01
CA ASN A 60 1.75 0.19 -6.46
C ASN A 60 3.19 0.61 -6.77
N LYS A 61 3.81 -0.06 -7.75
CA LYS A 61 5.22 0.12 -8.10
C LYS A 61 5.66 1.58 -8.22
N THR A 62 4.88 2.42 -8.91
CA THR A 62 5.26 3.84 -9.12
C THR A 62 5.22 4.63 -7.81
N LEU A 63 4.19 4.39 -6.98
CA LEU A 63 4.10 5.00 -5.66
C LEU A 63 5.26 4.55 -4.76
N ALA A 64 5.59 3.26 -4.78
CA ALA A 64 6.69 2.69 -4.02
C ALA A 64 8.05 3.32 -4.38
N GLU A 65 8.37 3.45 -5.66
CA GLU A 65 9.61 4.07 -6.15
C GLU A 65 9.74 5.53 -5.73
N LYS A 66 8.65 6.30 -5.87
CA LYS A 66 8.61 7.70 -5.46
C LYS A 66 8.71 7.88 -3.95
N LEU A 67 8.03 7.06 -3.16
CA LEU A 67 8.14 7.12 -1.70
C LEU A 67 9.52 6.69 -1.20
N ARG A 68 10.14 5.65 -1.78
CA ARG A 68 11.54 5.31 -1.46
C ARG A 68 12.47 6.51 -1.69
N THR A 69 12.25 7.25 -2.76
CA THR A 69 13.00 8.48 -3.07
C THR A 69 12.71 9.58 -2.05
N ALA A 70 11.43 9.87 -1.78
CA ALA A 70 11.00 10.93 -0.86
C ALA A 70 11.47 10.70 0.58
N LEU A 71 11.48 9.44 1.03
CA LEU A 71 11.79 9.08 2.42
C LEU A 71 13.29 8.80 2.64
N SER A 72 14.10 8.79 1.58
CA SER A 72 15.54 8.58 1.69
C SER A 72 16.18 9.69 2.52
N GLY A 73 16.84 9.32 3.62
CA GLY A 73 17.45 10.26 4.55
C GLY A 73 16.46 11.05 5.43
N GLN A 74 15.16 10.79 5.33
CA GLN A 74 14.15 11.38 6.20
C GLN A 74 13.95 10.54 7.47
N ASN A 75 13.65 11.20 8.58
CA ASN A 75 13.14 10.52 9.78
C ASN A 75 11.67 10.20 9.60
N ALA A 76 11.31 9.43 8.57
CA ALA A 76 9.93 9.14 8.20
C ALA A 76 9.79 7.70 7.70
N ARG A 77 8.58 7.15 7.83
CA ARG A 77 8.24 5.81 7.33
C ARG A 77 6.77 5.75 6.93
N ILE A 78 6.44 4.75 6.13
CA ILE A 78 5.07 4.37 5.86
C ILE A 78 4.47 3.78 7.13
N THR A 79 3.38 4.34 7.62
CA THR A 79 2.64 3.83 8.77
C THR A 79 1.52 2.90 8.37
N GLU A 80 0.99 3.07 7.16
CA GLU A 80 -0.02 2.18 6.57
C GLU A 80 0.13 2.14 5.04
N GLY A 81 0.06 0.95 4.48
CA GLY A 81 0.00 0.70 3.04
C GLY A 81 -0.94 -0.47 2.78
N TRP A 82 -0.84 -1.13 1.63
CA TRP A 82 -1.62 -2.34 1.38
C TRP A 82 -0.96 -3.57 2.03
N PRO A 83 -1.74 -4.51 2.61
CA PRO A 83 -3.19 -4.46 2.80
C PRO A 83 -3.59 -3.47 3.91
N ALA A 84 -4.72 -2.79 3.71
CA ALA A 84 -5.29 -1.89 4.71
C ALA A 84 -5.56 -2.64 6.02
N THR A 85 -5.18 -2.04 7.15
CA THR A 85 -5.34 -2.65 8.48
C THR A 85 -6.67 -2.29 9.14
N VAL A 86 -7.30 -1.22 8.67
CA VAL A 86 -8.60 -0.72 9.11
C VAL A 86 -9.47 -0.36 7.91
N ASN A 87 -10.75 -0.08 8.16
CA ASN A 87 -11.65 0.42 7.12
C ASN A 87 -11.44 1.92 6.92
N HIS A 88 -11.00 2.34 5.74
CA HIS A 88 -10.85 3.74 5.35
C HIS A 88 -12.03 4.24 4.53
N SER A 89 -12.28 5.54 4.57
CA SER A 89 -13.20 6.20 3.62
C SER A 89 -12.66 6.23 2.19
N SER A 90 -11.34 6.19 2.03
CA SER A 90 -10.67 6.17 0.72
C SER A 90 -10.41 4.73 0.27
N SER A 91 -10.84 4.37 -0.94
CA SER A 91 -10.61 3.03 -1.50
C SER A 91 -9.15 2.76 -1.89
N CYS A 92 -8.30 3.79 -1.97
CA CYS A 92 -6.93 3.67 -2.46
C CYS A 92 -5.99 2.81 -1.58
N HIS A 93 -6.28 2.69 -0.28
CA HIS A 93 -5.56 1.76 0.60
C HIS A 93 -5.91 0.31 0.27
N GLY A 94 -7.09 0.08 -0.31
CA GLY A 94 -7.56 -1.22 -0.80
C GLY A 94 -6.83 -1.71 -2.05
N ASN A 95 -6.22 -0.84 -2.85
CA ASN A 95 -5.45 -1.23 -4.05
C ASN A 95 -3.98 -0.75 -4.01
N GLY A 96 -3.49 -0.27 -2.87
CA GLY A 96 -2.11 0.20 -2.69
C GLY A 96 -1.72 1.41 -3.53
N THR A 97 -2.68 2.22 -4.00
CA THR A 97 -2.43 3.46 -4.73
C THR A 97 -2.29 4.68 -3.82
N CYS A 98 -2.39 4.48 -2.50
CA CYS A 98 -2.02 5.46 -1.49
C CYS A 98 -1.33 4.78 -0.30
N ALA A 99 -0.69 5.60 0.53
CA ALA A 99 -0.04 5.19 1.77
C ALA A 99 -0.16 6.31 2.80
N ASP A 100 -0.22 5.93 4.07
CA ASP A 100 -0.08 6.89 5.16
C ASP A 100 1.38 6.92 5.59
N VAL A 101 1.94 8.12 5.68
CA VAL A 101 3.35 8.37 5.95
C VAL A 101 3.47 9.32 7.13
N ASN A 102 4.37 9.03 8.06
CA ASN A 102 4.61 9.91 9.20
C ASN A 102 6.07 9.94 9.60
N LEU A 103 6.44 11.01 10.30
CA LEU A 103 7.75 11.12 10.93
C LEU A 103 7.92 10.05 12.01
N THR A 104 9.12 9.48 12.12
CA THR A 104 9.50 8.54 13.17
C THR A 104 9.90 9.28 14.45
N LEU A 105 10.45 10.50 14.31
CA LEU A 105 10.88 11.41 15.37
C LEU A 105 10.21 12.77 15.21
N ASN A 106 10.15 13.59 16.27
CA ASN A 106 9.63 14.96 16.21
C ASN A 106 8.22 15.09 15.59
N LYS A 107 7.36 14.10 15.81
CA LYS A 107 5.99 14.08 15.29
C LYS A 107 5.24 15.36 15.67
N GLY A 108 4.58 15.97 14.68
CA GLY A 108 3.80 17.19 14.86
C GLY A 108 4.60 18.49 14.98
N ASN A 109 5.94 18.43 14.89
CA ASN A 109 6.77 19.61 14.67
C ASN A 109 6.46 20.18 13.28
N VAL A 110 6.08 21.46 13.22
CA VAL A 110 5.60 22.10 12.00
C VAL A 110 6.66 22.14 10.89
N GLN A 111 7.92 22.41 11.25
CA GLN A 111 9.00 22.50 10.27
C GLN A 111 9.37 21.11 9.73
N GLU A 112 9.44 20.09 10.58
CA GLU A 112 9.73 18.72 10.13
C GLU A 112 8.59 18.16 9.26
N VAL A 113 7.34 18.44 9.61
CA VAL A 113 6.18 18.09 8.78
C VAL A 113 6.25 18.81 7.42
N LYS A 114 6.65 20.08 7.39
CA LYS A 114 6.86 20.82 6.15
C LYS A 114 7.99 20.24 5.30
N ASN A 115 9.12 19.89 5.90
CA ASN A 115 10.24 19.28 5.19
C ASN A 115 9.82 17.95 4.53
N LEU A 116 9.08 17.12 5.26
CA LEU A 116 8.54 15.86 4.73
C LEU A 116 7.50 16.11 3.62
N TYR A 117 6.61 17.10 3.80
CA TYR A 117 5.65 17.51 2.77
C TYR A 117 6.34 17.87 1.46
N GLU A 118 7.38 18.70 1.53
CA GLU A 118 8.15 19.12 0.34
C GLU A 118 8.91 17.94 -0.27
N ALA A 119 9.54 17.08 0.53
CA ALA A 119 10.23 15.89 0.05
C ALA A 119 9.29 14.96 -0.73
N ILE A 120 8.09 14.70 -0.22
CA ILE A 120 7.08 13.88 -0.90
C ILE A 120 6.60 14.60 -2.17
N ARG A 121 6.24 15.88 -2.07
CA ARG A 121 5.74 16.67 -3.20
C ARG A 121 6.75 16.77 -4.35
N ASN A 122 8.05 16.87 -4.05
CA ASN A 122 9.12 16.96 -5.04
C ASN A 122 9.30 15.69 -5.88
N THR A 123 8.77 14.55 -5.43
CA THR A 123 8.70 13.32 -6.25
C THR A 123 7.48 13.29 -7.19
N GLY A 124 6.69 14.37 -7.20
CA GLY A 124 5.45 14.47 -7.96
C GLY A 124 4.34 13.61 -7.37
N LEU A 125 4.35 13.37 -6.06
CA LEU A 125 3.24 12.81 -5.30
C LEU A 125 2.38 13.92 -4.70
N LYS A 126 1.18 13.57 -4.24
CA LYS A 126 0.22 14.47 -3.61
C LYS A 126 0.09 14.15 -2.12
N PRO A 127 0.95 14.71 -1.26
CA PRO A 127 0.81 14.59 0.18
C PRO A 127 -0.33 15.48 0.69
N MET A 128 -1.20 14.91 1.51
CA MET A 128 -2.24 15.60 2.27
C MET A 128 -2.06 15.29 3.75
N TYR A 129 -1.72 16.28 4.56
CA TYR A 129 -1.63 16.06 6.00
C TYR A 129 -3.03 15.97 6.59
N GLU A 130 -3.34 14.92 7.32
CA GLU A 130 -4.65 14.74 7.94
C GLU A 130 -4.51 14.99 9.46
N ASP A 131 -5.24 15.96 9.99
CA ASP A 131 -5.24 16.31 11.42
C ASP A 131 -6.63 16.79 11.86
N THR A 132 -6.80 17.15 13.12
CA THR A 132 -7.95 17.88 13.65
C THR A 132 -8.05 19.29 13.05
N PRO A 133 -9.22 19.95 13.11
CA PRO A 133 -9.37 21.34 12.68
C PRO A 133 -8.36 22.31 13.30
N ALA A 134 -8.09 22.18 14.61
CA ALA A 134 -7.09 23.00 15.30
C ALA A 134 -5.66 22.65 14.85
N GLY A 135 -5.36 21.36 14.64
CA GLY A 135 -4.06 20.91 14.14
C GLY A 135 -3.75 21.45 12.74
N CYS A 136 -4.73 21.44 11.83
CA CYS A 136 -4.50 21.92 10.47
C CYS A 136 -4.16 23.42 10.39
N GLN A 137 -4.60 24.26 11.33
CA GLN A 137 -4.30 25.70 11.30
C GLN A 137 -2.79 25.98 11.23
N LYS A 138 -1.98 25.30 12.05
CA LYS A 138 -0.52 25.50 12.09
C LYS A 138 0.20 24.97 10.85
N TYR A 139 -0.29 23.89 10.23
CA TYR A 139 0.35 23.33 9.03
C TYR A 139 -0.03 24.11 7.77
N THR A 140 -1.29 24.52 7.64
CA THR A 140 -1.72 25.40 6.55
C THR A 140 -0.98 26.73 6.59
N ALA A 141 -0.79 27.32 7.78
CA ALA A 141 0.02 28.53 7.95
C ALA A 141 1.49 28.34 7.51
N ALA A 142 2.02 27.13 7.60
CA ALA A 142 3.37 26.79 7.16
C ALA A 142 3.47 26.45 5.65
N GLY A 143 2.35 26.40 4.94
CA GLY A 143 2.28 26.05 3.51
C GLY A 143 2.10 24.56 3.23
N VAL A 144 1.75 23.76 4.23
CA VAL A 144 1.44 22.33 4.08
C VAL A 144 -0.04 22.17 3.79
N TYR A 145 -0.38 21.45 2.72
CA TYR A 145 -1.78 21.10 2.45
C TYR A 145 -2.31 20.15 3.54
N CYS A 146 -3.32 20.61 4.28
CA CYS A 146 -3.91 19.87 5.39
C CYS A 146 -5.42 19.72 5.23
N LYS A 147 -5.94 18.52 5.46
CA LYS A 147 -7.37 18.21 5.49
C LYS A 147 -7.78 17.84 6.91
N SER A 148 -8.80 18.52 7.42
CA SER A 148 -9.23 18.35 8.80
C SER A 148 -10.27 17.24 8.95
N TYR A 149 -10.10 16.38 9.94
CA TYR A 149 -11.08 15.40 10.40
C TYR A 149 -11.31 15.57 11.91
N PRO A 150 -12.54 15.82 12.38
CA PRO A 150 -12.82 16.11 13.80
C PRO A 150 -12.39 15.01 14.77
N THR A 151 -12.39 13.76 14.33
CA THR A 151 -12.07 12.57 15.15
C THR A 151 -10.66 12.05 14.93
N MET A 152 -9.77 12.82 14.29
CA MET A 152 -8.39 12.39 14.04
C MET A 152 -7.61 12.24 15.35
N THR A 153 -7.06 11.05 15.59
CA THR A 153 -6.24 10.74 16.78
C THR A 153 -4.76 10.54 16.44
N SER A 154 -4.45 10.22 15.18
CA SER A 154 -3.08 9.97 14.72
C SER A 154 -2.81 10.70 13.40
N PRO A 155 -2.42 11.98 13.46
CA PRO A 155 -2.14 12.76 12.26
C PRO A 155 -1.01 12.17 11.43
N SER A 156 -1.17 12.14 10.11
CA SER A 156 -0.17 11.64 9.16
C SER A 156 -0.40 12.22 7.77
N PHE A 157 0.55 12.02 6.86
CA PHE A 157 0.33 12.31 5.45
C PHE A 157 -0.39 11.15 4.79
N HIS A 158 -1.58 11.40 4.26
CA HIS A 158 -2.17 10.57 3.23
C HIS A 158 -1.51 10.93 1.89
N VAL A 159 -0.78 9.99 1.29
CA VAL A 159 0.00 10.22 0.08
C VAL A 159 -0.59 9.42 -1.07
N SER A 160 -0.91 10.10 -2.17
CA SER A 160 -1.37 9.48 -3.42
C SER A 160 -0.60 10.01 -4.63
N MET A 161 -0.85 9.43 -5.80
CA MET A 161 -0.27 9.82 -7.09
C MET A 161 -0.80 11.15 -7.62
#